data_AF-A0A1Y3YUP2-F1
#
_entry.id   AF-A0A1Y3YUP2-F1
#
_cell.length_a   1.000
_cell.length_b   1.000
_cell.length_c   1.000
_cell.angle_alpha   90.00
_cell.angle_beta   90.00
_cell.angle_gamma   90.00
#
_symmetry.space_group_name_H-M   'P 1'
#
loop_
_entity.id
_entity.type
_entity.pdbx_description
1 polymer ?
#
loop_
_entity_poly.entity_id
_entity_poly.type
_entity_poly.pdbx_seq_one_letter_code
_entity_poly.pdbx_strand_id
1 'polypeptide(L)' 'MRSNLPEEYYEYRPHGRNWVVYRIRRDATGSTGTKIGEFLTKEEARREVYRLNGWKTDLK' A
#
# COMPACT_ATOMS: atom_id res chain seq x y z
N MET A 1 -20.19 -6.17 -3.69
CA MET A 1 -19.64 -6.23 -2.33
C MET A 1 -18.65 -5.08 -2.17
N ARG A 2 -18.99 -4.03 -1.41
CA ARG A 2 -18.03 -2.94 -1.12
C ARG A 2 -17.03 -3.48 -0.10
N SER A 3 -15.75 -3.53 -0.45
CA SER A 3 -14.70 -3.89 0.51
C SER A 3 -14.63 -2.81 1.59
N ASN A 4 -14.54 -3.20 2.87
CA ASN A 4 -14.46 -2.31 4.05
C ASN A 4 -13.16 -1.47 4.13
N LEU A 5 -12.44 -1.32 3.03
CA LEU A 5 -11.23 -0.52 2.97
C LEU A 5 -11.62 0.93 2.68
N PRO A 6 -10.89 1.91 3.27
CA PRO A 6 -11.17 3.33 3.10
C PRO A 6 -11.04 3.76 1.62
N GLU A 7 -11.60 4.94 1.31
CA GLU A 7 -11.56 5.53 -0.04
C GLU A 7 -10.12 5.79 -0.52
N GLU A 8 -9.20 6.02 0.41
CA GLU A 8 -7.78 6.15 0.14
C GLU A 8 -6.96 5.33 1.14
N TYR A 9 -6.04 4.52 0.63
CA TYR A 9 -5.09 3.75 1.43
C TYR A 9 -3.81 3.45 0.64
N TYR A 10 -2.80 2.97 1.34
CA TYR A 10 -1.54 2.54 0.75
C TYR A 10 -1.43 1.01 0.80
N GLU A 11 -0.89 0.42 -0.25
CA GLU A 11 -0.58 -1.01 -0.29
C GLU A 11 0.73 -1.25 -1.02
N TYR A 12 1.36 -2.41 -0.77
CA TYR A 12 2.56 -2.82 -1.48
C TYR A 12 2.28 -4.07 -2.32
N ARG A 13 2.92 -4.17 -3.49
CA ARG A 13 2.82 -5.33 -4.39
C ARG A 13 4.20 -5.76 -4.87
N PRO A 14 4.41 -7.07 -5.12
CA PRO A 14 5.65 -7.53 -5.75
C PRO A 14 5.76 -6.99 -7.18
N HIS A 15 6.96 -6.55 -7.57
CA HIS A 15 7.27 -6.07 -8.90
C HIS A 15 8.66 -6.55 -9.32
N GLY A 16 8.69 -7.68 -10.02
CA GLY A 16 9.95 -8.36 -10.33
C GLY A 16 10.67 -8.77 -9.04
N ARG A 17 11.90 -8.29 -8.85
CA ARG A 17 12.71 -8.54 -7.63
C ARG A 17 12.42 -7.56 -6.51
N ASN A 18 11.66 -6.52 -6.77
CA ASN A 18 11.41 -5.41 -5.86
C ASN A 18 9.95 -5.41 -5.37
N TRP A 19 9.65 -4.50 -4.46
CA TRP A 19 8.34 -4.28 -3.86
C TRP A 19 7.93 -2.83 -4.05
N VAL A 20 6.82 -2.61 -4.74
CA VAL A 20 6.33 -1.28 -5.08
C VAL A 20 5.19 -0.90 -4.15
N VAL A 21 5.27 0.30 -3.58
CA VAL A 21 4.20 0.90 -2.79
C VAL A 21 3.34 1.76 -3.69
N TYR A 22 2.03 1.56 -3.59
CA TYR A 22 1.00 2.30 -4.30
C TYR A 22 0.12 3.07 -3.33
N ARG A 23 -0.23 4.30 -3.70
CA ARG A 23 -1.39 5.01 -3.17
C ARG A 23 -2.61 4.57 -3.98
N ILE A 24 -3.57 3.95 -3.32
CA ILE A 24 -4.83 3.52 -3.92
C ILE A 24 -5.90 4.55 -3.60
N ARG A 25 -6.52 5.10 -4.63
CA ARG A 25 -7.73 5.92 -4.53
C ARG A 25 -8.89 5.17 -5.15
N ARG A 26 -10.01 5.15 -4.44
CA ARG A 26 -11.25 4.51 -4.90
C ARG A 26 -12.28 5.55 -5.23
N ASP A 27 -12.99 5.32 -6.32
CA ASP A 27 -14.13 6.13 -6.73
C ASP A 27 -15.28 5.22 -7.18
N ALA A 28 -16.36 5.82 -7.67
CA ALA A 28 -17.54 5.09 -8.14
C ALA A 28 -17.25 4.18 -9.36
N THR A 29 -16.15 4.41 -10.07
CA THR A 29 -15.79 3.72 -11.31
C THR A 29 -14.73 2.63 -11.12
N GLY A 30 -13.98 2.68 -10.02
CA GLY A 30 -12.99 1.65 -9.71
C GLY A 30 -11.94 2.10 -8.70
N SER A 31 -10.70 1.66 -8.93
CA SER A 31 -9.55 2.00 -8.08
C SER A 31 -8.37 2.37 -8.95
N THR A 32 -7.77 3.54 -8.67
CA THR A 32 -6.55 4.02 -9.32
C THR A 32 -5.38 3.83 -8.37
N GLY A 33 -4.34 3.13 -8.82
CA GLY A 33 -3.10 2.95 -8.07
C GLY A 33 -1.98 3.82 -8.62
N THR A 34 -1.44 4.72 -7.79
CA THR A 34 -0.28 5.55 -8.13
C THR A 34 0.96 5.00 -7.44
N LYS A 35 2.01 4.64 -8.19
CA LYS A 35 3.30 4.24 -7.62
C LYS A 35 3.92 5.43 -6.87
N ILE A 36 4.31 5.23 -5.62
CA ILE A 36 4.94 6.26 -4.78
C ILE A 36 6.30 5.86 -4.22
N GLY A 37 6.65 4.57 -4.29
CA GLY A 37 7.93 4.07 -3.79
C GLY A 37 8.23 2.67 -4.29
N GLU A 38 9.50 2.30 -4.26
CA GLU A 38 9.99 0.97 -4.62
C GLU A 38 11.12 0.58 -3.67
N PHE A 39 11.06 -0.65 -3.18
CA PHE A 39 11.94 -1.17 -2.14
C PHE A 39 12.50 -2.52 -2.57
N LEU A 40 13.70 -2.85 -2.10
CA LEU A 40 14.31 -4.15 -2.41
C LEU A 40 13.63 -5.27 -1.62
N THR A 41 13.22 -5.00 -0.38
CA THR A 41 12.61 -6.01 0.50
C THR A 41 11.13 -5.77 0.74
N LYS A 42 10.42 -6.86 1.05
CA LYS A 42 9.01 -6.81 1.44
C LYS A 42 8.83 -6.04 2.75
N GLU A 43 9.78 -6.23 3.67
CA GLU A 43 9.76 -5.66 5.01
C GLU A 43 9.85 -4.14 4.98
N GLU A 44 10.70 -3.57 4.12
CA GLU A 44 10.78 -2.13 3.91
C GLU A 44 9.49 -1.57 3.34
N ALA A 45 8.95 -2.18 2.28
CA ALA A 45 7.67 -1.78 1.68
C ALA A 45 6.51 -1.90 2.68
N ARG A 46 6.50 -2.93 3.53
CA ARG A 46 5.51 -3.11 4.60
C ARG A 46 5.61 -1.99 5.64
N ARG A 47 6.81 -1.68 6.13
CA ARG A 47 7.01 -0.59 7.12
C ARG A 47 6.51 0.74 6.55
N GLU A 48 6.83 1.01 5.29
CA GLU A 48 6.38 2.23 4.61
C GLU A 48 4.86 2.29 4.51
N VAL A 49 4.21 1.21 4.08
CA VAL A 49 2.73 1.15 4.01
C VAL A 49 2.08 1.33 5.37
N TYR A 50 2.64 0.73 6.43
CA TYR A 50 2.12 0.91 7.79
C TYR A 50 2.26 2.37 8.25
N ARG A 51 3.44 2.98 8.01
CA ARG A 51 3.69 4.39 8.31
C ARG A 51 2.71 5.32 7.57
N LEU A 52 2.51 5.08 6.28
CA LEU A 52 1.64 5.91 5.43
C LEU A 52 0.16 5.74 5.76
N ASN A 53 -0.29 4.54 6.13
CA ASN A 53 -1.65 4.31 6.59
C ASN A 53 -1.89 4.66 8.07
N GLY A 54 -0.85 5.04 8.82
CA GLY A 54 -0.93 5.23 10.27
C GLY A 54 -1.28 3.95 11.04
N TRP A 55 -1.01 2.77 10.47
CA TRP A 55 -1.25 1.48 11.12
C TRP A 55 -0.20 1.24 12.19
N LYS A 56 -0.64 0.76 13.36
CA LYS A 56 0.27 0.36 14.43
C LYS A 56 1.11 -0.83 13.96
N THR A 57 2.42 -0.67 14.00
CA THR A 57 3.35 -1.78 13.84
C THR A 57 3.54 -2.43 15.21
N ASP A 58 2.83 -3.53 15.49
CA ASP A 58 3.13 -4.39 16.64
C ASP A 58 4.42 -5.20 16.39
N LEU A 59 5.51 -4.53 16.01
CA LEU A 59 6.85 -5.09 15.98
C LEU A 59 7.31 -5.24 17.44
N LYS A 60 6.94 -6.37 18.07
CA LYS A 60 7.57 -6.88 19.29
C LYS A 60 8.94 -7.47 18.98
#